data_AF-A0A1M5T9L0-F1
#
_entry.id   AF-A0A1M5T9L0-F1
#
_cell.length_a   1.000
_cell.length_b   1.000
_cell.length_c   1.000
_cell.angle_alpha   90.00
_cell.angle_beta   90.00
_cell.angle_gamma   90.00
#
_symmetry.space_group_name_H-M   'P 1'
#
loop_
_entity.id
_entity.type
_entity.pdbx_description
1 polymer ?
#
loop_
_entity_poly.entity_id
_entity_poly.type
_entity_poly.pdbx_seq_one_letter_code
_entity_poly.pdbx_strand_id
1 'polypeptide(L)'
;MKKLTIVFALMLMLVGCGSKEENTANTNNKNNNAPITEEDTKSDIITHFEGRTENYSAEITVSKFTAEDEKLIESEFGKDSDEYISLQDNRPEYKVESFVLYDGDGNVDLKEVKELKISISNMNSYTFLSEQEIVKVLQGKENITHNYFVYEDNRNELPTEDDVVEMSGTFDGNSSLDFTIELKSVK
;
A
#
# COMPACT_ATOMS: atom_id res chain seq x y z
N MET A 1 37.86 6.80 50.86
CA MET A 1 38.35 8.19 50.66
C MET A 1 39.39 8.21 49.56
N LYS A 2 39.06 8.86 48.43
CA LYS A 2 39.91 9.61 47.48
C LYS A 2 39.09 9.82 46.19
N LYS A 3 38.75 11.10 45.92
CA LYS A 3 38.61 11.82 44.63
C LYS A 3 37.80 11.11 43.51
N LEU A 4 36.80 11.73 42.89
CA LEU A 4 36.96 12.88 42.00
C LEU A 4 35.61 13.57 41.72
N THR A 5 35.62 14.89 41.87
CA THR A 5 34.64 15.87 41.39
C THR A 5 35.00 16.23 39.95
N ILE A 6 34.11 16.09 38.97
CA ILE A 6 34.18 16.81 37.67
C ILE A 6 32.76 17.03 37.10
N VAL A 7 32.28 18.30 37.19
CA VAL A 7 31.66 19.13 36.11
C VAL A 7 30.40 18.56 35.44
N PHE A 8 29.16 19.05 35.57
CA PHE A 8 28.59 20.41 35.67
C PHE A 8 29.13 21.41 34.63
N ALA A 9 28.94 21.09 33.35
CA ALA A 9 28.88 22.07 32.27
C ALA A 9 28.24 21.43 31.04
N LEU A 10 26.99 21.78 30.74
CA LEU A 10 26.41 21.91 29.38
C LEU A 10 24.91 22.23 29.48
N MET A 11 24.57 23.25 30.25
CA MET A 11 23.48 24.14 29.89
C MET A 11 24.11 25.31 29.12
N LEU A 12 23.43 25.77 28.07
CA LEU A 12 23.73 26.88 27.14
C LEU A 12 24.18 26.43 25.74
N MET A 13 23.22 25.89 24.97
CA MET A 13 23.13 26.20 23.55
C MET A 13 21.68 26.56 23.20
N LEU A 14 21.23 27.69 23.75
CA LEU A 14 20.19 28.52 23.15
C LEU A 14 20.81 29.91 22.95
N VAL A 15 21.33 30.15 21.76
CA VAL A 15 21.47 31.52 21.22
C VAL A 15 21.17 31.43 19.73
N GLY A 16 20.06 32.03 19.33
CA GLY A 16 19.77 32.29 17.92
C GLY A 16 20.66 33.39 17.36
N CYS A 17 20.88 33.32 16.05
CA CYS A 17 21.26 34.38 15.13
C CYS A 17 20.76 33.85 13.77
N GLY A 18 19.87 34.50 13.02
CA GLY A 18 19.92 35.88 12.56
C GLY A 18 19.94 35.80 11.02
N SER A 19 18.97 36.41 10.36
CA SER A 19 18.80 36.39 8.90
C SER A 19 19.74 37.37 8.17
N LYS A 20 20.38 36.92 7.08
CA LYS A 20 20.60 37.65 5.81
C LYS A 20 21.42 36.83 4.79
N GLU A 21 21.03 36.94 3.52
CA GLU A 21 21.70 36.51 2.25
C GLU A 21 23.20 36.93 2.22
N GLU A 22 24.14 36.31 1.49
CA GLU A 22 24.14 35.79 0.11
C GLU A 22 25.41 34.92 -0.17
N ASN A 23 25.28 33.91 -1.05
CA ASN A 23 26.28 33.24 -1.92
C ASN A 23 27.44 32.32 -1.42
N THR A 24 27.27 31.05 -1.80
CA THR A 24 28.23 30.10 -2.43
C THR A 24 29.37 29.47 -1.62
N ALA A 25 29.20 28.20 -1.22
CA ALA A 25 30.00 27.05 -1.69
C ALA A 25 29.65 25.74 -0.93
N ASN A 26 28.99 24.84 -1.65
CA ASN A 26 29.12 23.37 -1.64
C ASN A 26 29.63 22.69 -0.34
N THR A 27 28.76 21.96 0.38
CA THR A 27 29.08 20.64 0.97
C THR A 27 27.77 19.90 1.29
N ASN A 28 27.66 18.69 0.73
CA ASN A 28 26.61 17.69 0.92
C ASN A 28 26.20 17.49 2.39
N ASN A 29 24.90 17.58 2.67
CA ASN A 29 24.25 16.64 3.58
C ASN A 29 22.79 16.43 3.16
N LYS A 30 22.54 15.21 2.68
CA LYS A 30 21.32 14.76 2.02
C LYS A 30 20.29 14.41 3.09
N ASN A 31 19.38 15.32 3.40
CA ASN A 31 18.19 15.06 4.20
C ASN A 31 17.00 15.03 3.23
N ASN A 32 16.69 13.85 2.69
CA ASN A 32 15.53 13.64 1.83
C ASN A 32 14.26 13.57 2.69
N ASN A 33 13.78 14.71 3.17
CA ASN A 33 12.33 14.91 3.26
C ASN A 33 11.90 15.40 1.87
N ALA A 34 11.70 14.44 0.96
CA ALA A 34 10.98 14.74 -0.26
C ALA A 34 9.52 14.98 0.14
N PRO A 35 8.92 16.13 -0.24
CA PRO A 35 7.47 16.20 -0.29
C PRO A 35 7.03 15.14 -1.29
N ILE A 36 6.04 14.34 -0.91
CA ILE A 36 5.32 13.46 -1.83
C ILE A 36 4.69 14.42 -2.84
N THR A 37 5.35 14.57 -3.99
CA THR A 37 4.74 15.20 -5.14
C THR A 37 3.59 14.27 -5.52
N GLU A 38 2.36 14.76 -5.37
CA GLU A 38 1.23 14.27 -6.15
C GLU A 38 1.60 14.53 -7.62
N GLU A 39 2.39 13.62 -8.21
CA GLU A 39 2.43 13.50 -9.65
C GLU A 39 1.05 12.97 -10.03
N ASP A 40 0.27 13.82 -10.70
CA ASP A 40 -0.91 13.48 -11.49
C ASP A 40 -0.56 12.37 -12.50
N THR A 41 -0.39 11.13 -12.04
CA THR A 41 -0.81 9.99 -12.83
C THR A 41 -2.33 10.06 -12.82
N LYS A 42 -2.88 10.79 -13.80
CA LYS A 42 -4.24 10.53 -14.30
C LYS A 42 -4.24 9.12 -14.90
N SER A 43 -4.16 8.14 -14.01
CA SER A 43 -4.72 6.83 -14.20
C SER A 43 -6.19 7.09 -14.51
N ASP A 44 -6.64 6.69 -15.70
CA ASP A 44 -8.06 6.72 -16.05
C ASP A 44 -8.77 5.71 -15.13
N ILE A 45 -9.07 6.13 -13.90
CA ILE A 45 -9.87 5.37 -12.94
C ILE A 45 -11.24 5.18 -13.59
N ILE A 46 -11.64 3.91 -13.74
CA ILE A 46 -12.91 3.52 -14.34
C ILE A 46 -13.97 3.46 -13.23
N THR A 47 -13.65 2.76 -12.15
CA THR A 47 -14.52 2.60 -10.99
C THR A 47 -13.67 2.51 -9.74
N HIS A 48 -14.15 3.10 -8.65
CA HIS A 48 -13.56 3.01 -7.33
C HIS A 48 -14.62 2.55 -6.33
N PHE A 49 -14.29 1.60 -5.47
CA PHE A 49 -15.17 1.08 -4.43
C PHE A 49 -14.54 1.28 -3.07
N GLU A 50 -15.32 1.74 -2.11
CA GLU A 50 -14.89 1.88 -0.72
C GLU A 50 -15.87 1.23 0.23
N GLY A 51 -15.37 0.80 1.39
CA GLY A 51 -16.20 0.32 2.49
C GLY A 51 -15.43 0.27 3.80
N ARG A 52 -16.17 0.26 4.90
CA ARG A 52 -15.60 0.29 6.26
C ARG A 52 -16.42 -0.56 7.21
N THR A 53 -15.75 -1.12 8.21
CA THR A 53 -16.33 -1.73 9.42
C THR A 53 -15.88 -0.90 10.65
N GLU A 54 -16.10 -1.42 11.86
CA GLU A 54 -15.61 -0.78 13.09
C GLU A 54 -14.08 -0.66 13.12
N ASN A 55 -13.37 -1.66 12.59
CA ASN A 55 -11.91 -1.76 12.74
C ASN A 55 -11.13 -1.73 11.43
N TYR A 56 -11.81 -1.73 10.29
CA TYR A 56 -11.15 -1.80 8.99
C TYR A 56 -11.77 -0.85 7.98
N SER A 57 -10.94 -0.27 7.12
CA SER A 57 -11.36 0.32 5.85
C SER A 57 -10.71 -0.42 4.69
N ALA A 58 -11.42 -0.54 3.58
CA ALA A 58 -10.87 -1.12 2.37
C ALA A 58 -11.35 -0.36 1.15
N GLU A 59 -10.53 -0.43 0.10
CA GLU A 59 -10.81 0.16 -1.19
C GLU A 59 -10.36 -0.74 -2.33
N ILE A 60 -11.05 -0.64 -3.45
CA ILE A 60 -10.69 -1.29 -4.72
C ILE A 60 -10.77 -0.25 -5.83
N THR A 61 -9.69 -0.12 -6.57
CA THR A 61 -9.60 0.78 -7.72
C THR A 61 -9.41 -0.02 -8.99
N VAL A 62 -10.31 0.20 -9.94
CA VAL A 62 -10.18 -0.32 -11.32
C VAL A 62 -9.73 0.81 -12.20
N SER A 63 -8.61 0.62 -12.90
CA SER A 63 -8.06 1.63 -13.81
C SER A 63 -7.48 1.01 -15.07
N LYS A 64 -7.26 1.81 -16.11
CA LYS A 64 -6.61 1.33 -17.34
C LYS A 64 -5.18 0.89 -17.06
N PHE A 65 -4.80 -0.23 -17.68
CA PHE A 65 -3.42 -0.71 -17.66
C PHE A 65 -2.54 0.15 -18.57
N THR A 66 -1.41 0.61 -18.05
CA THR A 66 -0.51 1.56 -18.73
C THR A 66 0.87 0.94 -19.02
N ALA A 67 1.69 1.66 -19.78
CA ALA A 67 3.09 1.27 -19.99
C ALA A 67 3.97 1.50 -18.75
N GLU A 68 3.51 2.26 -17.76
CA GLU A 68 4.20 2.43 -16.48
C GLU A 68 4.02 1.19 -15.61
N ASP A 69 2.83 0.61 -15.61
CA ASP A 69 2.54 -0.67 -14.94
C ASP A 69 3.41 -1.80 -15.50
N GLU A 70 3.55 -1.88 -16.82
CA GLU A 70 4.43 -2.86 -17.49
C GLU A 70 5.90 -2.72 -17.04
N LYS A 71 6.40 -1.50 -16.90
CA LYS A 71 7.77 -1.23 -16.42
C LYS A 71 7.94 -1.55 -14.94
N LEU A 72 6.91 -1.30 -14.13
CA LEU A 72 6.94 -1.64 -12.71
C LEU A 72 7.08 -3.16 -12.55
N ILE A 73 6.28 -3.93 -13.28
CA ILE A 73 6.34 -5.40 -13.28
C ILE A 73 7.70 -5.89 -13.78
N GLU A 74 8.23 -5.31 -14.86
CA GLU A 74 9.59 -5.62 -15.34
C GLU A 74 10.64 -5.38 -14.24
N SER A 75 10.52 -4.28 -13.50
CA SER A 75 11.46 -3.90 -12.45
C SER A 75 11.34 -4.78 -11.21
N GLU A 76 10.15 -5.27 -10.88
CA GLU A 76 9.89 -6.09 -9.70
C GLU A 76 10.24 -7.56 -9.93
N PHE A 77 9.86 -8.12 -11.07
CA PHE A 77 9.97 -9.56 -11.34
C PHE A 77 11.05 -9.92 -12.37
N GLY A 78 11.46 -8.97 -13.20
CA GLY A 78 12.44 -9.16 -14.27
C GLY A 78 11.81 -9.54 -15.63
N LYS A 79 12.53 -9.28 -16.71
CA LYS A 79 12.08 -9.55 -18.10
C LYS A 79 11.82 -11.02 -18.42
N ASP A 80 12.46 -11.92 -17.68
CA ASP A 80 12.37 -13.35 -17.90
C ASP A 80 11.32 -14.02 -16.99
N SER A 81 10.54 -13.23 -16.24
CA SER A 81 9.51 -13.74 -15.33
C SER A 81 8.25 -14.15 -16.11
N ASP A 82 7.53 -15.16 -15.59
CA ASP A 82 6.28 -15.62 -16.18
C ASP A 82 5.23 -14.49 -16.21
N GLU A 83 5.22 -13.64 -15.17
CA GLU A 83 4.36 -12.45 -15.08
C GLU A 83 4.65 -11.49 -16.23
N TYR A 84 5.90 -11.09 -16.43
CA TYR A 84 6.27 -10.15 -17.50
C TYR A 84 6.02 -10.74 -18.89
N ILE A 85 6.37 -12.01 -19.11
CA ILE A 85 6.16 -12.70 -20.39
C ILE A 85 4.66 -12.75 -20.74
N SER A 86 3.80 -13.04 -19.75
CA SER A 86 2.36 -13.13 -19.97
C SER A 86 1.73 -11.82 -20.50
N LEU A 87 2.29 -10.66 -20.10
CA LEU A 87 1.85 -9.34 -20.56
C LEU A 87 2.21 -9.06 -22.02
N GLN A 88 3.28 -9.68 -22.53
CA GLN A 88 3.71 -9.54 -23.92
C GLN A 88 2.83 -10.35 -24.88
N ASP A 89 2.38 -11.52 -24.43
CA ASP A 89 1.53 -12.41 -25.22
C ASP A 89 0.08 -11.92 -25.26
N ASN A 90 -0.41 -11.36 -24.16
CA ASN A 90 -1.71 -10.69 -24.10
C ASN A 90 -1.62 -9.50 -23.15
N ARG A 91 -1.86 -8.29 -23.65
CA ARG A 91 -1.77 -7.09 -22.82
C ARG A 91 -3.08 -6.89 -22.06
N PRO A 92 -3.06 -6.69 -20.73
CA PRO A 92 -4.26 -6.30 -19.99
C PRO A 92 -4.85 -4.99 -20.48
N GLU A 93 -6.16 -4.86 -20.39
CA GLU A 93 -6.85 -3.59 -20.61
C GLU A 93 -6.97 -2.79 -19.31
N TYR A 94 -7.23 -3.48 -18.20
CA TYR A 94 -7.39 -2.87 -16.88
C TYR A 94 -6.55 -3.57 -15.81
N LYS A 95 -6.23 -2.81 -14.76
CA LYS A 95 -5.66 -3.30 -13.52
C LYS A 95 -6.63 -3.06 -12.37
N VAL A 96 -6.61 -3.96 -11.40
CA VAL A 96 -7.34 -3.84 -10.15
C VAL A 96 -6.34 -3.78 -9.00
N GLU A 97 -6.40 -2.69 -8.25
CA GLU A 97 -5.62 -2.47 -7.04
C GLU A 97 -6.56 -2.53 -5.84
N SER A 98 -6.14 -3.20 -4.78
CA SER A 98 -6.94 -3.33 -3.57
C SER A 98 -6.12 -3.08 -2.32
N PHE A 99 -6.74 -2.40 -1.37
CA PHE A 99 -6.12 -1.98 -0.11
C PHE A 99 -7.04 -2.29 1.05
N VAL A 100 -6.44 -2.63 2.19
CA VAL A 100 -7.14 -2.74 3.47
C VAL A 100 -6.27 -2.12 4.55
N LEU A 101 -6.89 -1.36 5.45
CA LEU A 101 -6.25 -0.69 6.56
C LEU A 101 -6.96 -1.11 7.84
N TYR A 102 -6.19 -1.35 8.91
CA TYR A 102 -6.72 -1.49 10.26
C TYR A 102 -6.82 -0.11 10.91
N ASP A 103 -8.06 0.31 11.19
CA ASP A 103 -8.43 1.59 11.83
C ASP A 103 -8.85 1.42 13.31
N GLY A 104 -8.82 0.20 13.84
CA GLY A 104 -9.33 -0.09 15.19
C GLY A 104 -8.50 0.52 16.33
N ASP A 105 -9.17 0.78 17.46
CA ASP A 105 -8.53 1.28 18.67
C ASP A 105 -7.77 0.14 19.40
N GLY A 106 -6.47 0.01 19.15
CA GLY A 106 -5.61 -0.91 19.90
C GLY A 106 -4.38 -1.39 19.13
N ASN A 107 -3.43 -1.99 19.85
CA ASN A 107 -2.38 -2.76 19.20
C ASN A 107 -2.94 -4.13 18.81
N VAL A 108 -3.06 -4.40 17.52
CA VAL A 108 -3.36 -5.73 17.00
C VAL A 108 -2.21 -6.66 17.36
N ASP A 109 -2.48 -7.69 18.17
CA ASP A 109 -1.47 -8.71 18.46
C ASP A 109 -1.44 -9.74 17.32
N LEU A 110 -0.45 -9.58 16.44
CA LEU A 110 -0.22 -10.46 15.29
C LEU A 110 0.79 -11.57 15.59
N LYS A 111 1.27 -11.73 16.84
CA LYS A 111 2.39 -12.63 17.19
C LYS A 111 2.19 -14.10 16.83
N GLU A 112 0.96 -14.53 16.54
CA GLU A 112 0.63 -15.91 16.17
C GLU A 112 -0.02 -16.02 14.78
N VAL A 113 -0.19 -14.89 14.10
CA VAL A 113 -0.76 -14.82 12.75
C VAL A 113 0.37 -14.98 11.75
N LYS A 114 0.25 -15.99 10.89
CA LYS A 114 1.21 -16.29 9.83
C LYS A 114 0.65 -15.98 8.46
N GLU A 115 -0.67 -16.04 8.30
CA GLU A 115 -1.35 -15.97 7.04
C GLU A 115 -2.63 -15.14 7.14
N LEU A 116 -2.78 -14.20 6.22
CA LEU A 116 -4.05 -13.51 5.94
C LEU A 116 -4.52 -13.96 4.56
N LYS A 117 -5.68 -14.59 4.50
CA LYS A 117 -6.38 -14.88 3.25
C LYS A 117 -7.37 -13.78 2.95
N ILE A 118 -7.20 -13.08 1.84
CA ILE A 118 -8.18 -12.09 1.36
C ILE A 118 -8.95 -12.64 0.17
N SER A 119 -10.27 -12.46 0.15
CA SER A 119 -11.14 -12.82 -0.95
C SER A 119 -11.94 -11.61 -1.39
N ILE A 120 -12.04 -11.39 -2.69
CA ILE A 120 -12.85 -10.32 -3.30
C ILE A 120 -13.94 -10.97 -4.15
N SER A 121 -15.22 -10.70 -3.84
CA SER A 121 -16.34 -11.25 -4.61
C SER A 121 -16.26 -10.82 -6.08
N ASN A 122 -16.82 -11.64 -6.98
CA ASN A 122 -16.80 -11.49 -8.45
C ASN A 122 -15.42 -11.61 -9.13
N MET A 123 -14.31 -11.47 -8.41
CA MET A 123 -12.95 -11.62 -8.98
C MET A 123 -12.33 -13.01 -8.74
N ASN A 124 -12.89 -13.80 -7.82
CA ASN A 124 -12.34 -15.09 -7.37
C ASN A 124 -10.83 -15.05 -7.03
N SER A 125 -10.35 -13.87 -6.64
CA SER A 125 -8.94 -13.65 -6.28
C SER A 125 -8.73 -14.00 -4.81
N TYR A 126 -7.67 -14.74 -4.52
CA TYR A 126 -7.19 -14.92 -3.16
C TYR A 126 -5.69 -14.74 -3.09
N THR A 127 -5.22 -14.10 -2.03
CA THR A 127 -3.80 -13.98 -1.71
C THR A 127 -3.55 -14.46 -0.29
N PHE A 128 -2.33 -14.96 -0.05
CA PHE A 128 -1.83 -15.35 1.26
C PHE A 128 -0.64 -14.45 1.59
N LEU A 129 -0.73 -13.75 2.73
CA LEU A 129 0.29 -12.81 3.16
C LEU A 129 1.00 -13.35 4.40
N SER A 130 2.33 -13.36 4.40
CA SER A 130 3.14 -13.68 5.58
C SER A 130 3.02 -12.63 6.68
N GLU A 131 3.44 -12.94 7.92
CA GLU A 131 3.42 -12.02 9.07
C GLU A 131 4.00 -10.62 8.74
N GLN A 132 5.11 -10.57 8.01
CA GLN A 132 5.77 -9.31 7.66
C GLN A 132 4.97 -8.48 6.66
N GLU A 133 4.27 -9.14 5.73
CA GLU A 133 3.43 -8.52 4.71
C GLU A 133 2.10 -8.05 5.31
N ILE A 134 1.52 -8.84 6.23
CA ILE A 134 0.29 -8.50 6.95
C ILE A 134 0.41 -7.13 7.62
N VAL A 135 1.49 -6.86 8.34
CA VAL A 135 1.67 -5.58 9.04
C VAL A 135 1.71 -4.42 8.06
N LYS A 136 2.35 -4.58 6.90
CA LYS A 136 2.48 -3.51 5.90
C LYS A 136 1.16 -3.27 5.18
N VAL A 137 0.48 -4.36 4.80
CA VAL A 137 -0.86 -4.31 4.18
C VAL A 137 -1.83 -3.61 5.12
N LEU A 138 -1.96 -4.06 6.37
CA LEU A 138 -2.86 -3.44 7.36
C LEU A 138 -2.51 -1.99 7.74
N GLN A 139 -1.31 -1.51 7.39
CA GLN A 139 -0.91 -0.10 7.56
C GLN A 139 -1.10 0.74 6.28
N GLY A 140 -1.66 0.15 5.22
CA GLY A 140 -1.82 0.81 3.91
C GLY A 140 -0.48 1.10 3.21
N LYS A 141 0.59 0.41 3.59
CA LYS A 141 1.93 0.59 3.00
C LYS A 141 2.18 -0.30 1.78
N GLU A 142 1.40 -1.38 1.66
CA GLU A 142 1.46 -2.33 0.54
C GLU A 142 0.04 -2.73 0.12
N ASN A 143 -0.15 -2.98 -1.17
CA ASN A 143 -1.44 -3.40 -1.75
C ASN A 143 -1.65 -4.89 -1.49
N ILE A 144 -2.90 -5.30 -1.29
CA ILE A 144 -3.28 -6.71 -1.12
C ILE A 144 -3.08 -7.47 -2.43
N THR A 145 -3.66 -6.94 -3.50
CA THR A 145 -3.51 -7.49 -4.85
C THR A 145 -2.46 -6.67 -5.57
N HIS A 146 -1.21 -7.10 -5.46
CA HIS A 146 -0.28 -6.83 -6.54
C HIS A 146 -0.80 -7.66 -7.73
N ASN A 147 -1.33 -7.00 -8.78
CA ASN A 147 -1.44 -7.58 -10.12
C ASN A 147 -2.70 -8.44 -10.47
N TYR A 148 -3.91 -8.06 -10.04
CA TYR A 148 -5.10 -8.59 -10.71
C TYR A 148 -5.35 -7.82 -12.01
N PHE A 149 -5.16 -8.50 -13.14
CA PHE A 149 -5.31 -7.93 -14.48
C PHE A 149 -6.60 -8.40 -15.14
N VAL A 150 -7.28 -7.47 -15.81
CA VAL A 150 -8.45 -7.74 -16.62
C VAL A 150 -8.07 -7.59 -18.08
N TYR A 151 -8.30 -8.64 -18.85
CA TYR A 151 -8.04 -8.69 -20.27
C TYR A 151 -9.34 -8.48 -21.03
N GLU A 152 -9.27 -7.92 -22.24
CA GLU A 152 -10.43 -7.61 -23.09
C GLU A 152 -11.19 -8.87 -23.58
N ASP A 153 -10.63 -10.06 -23.35
CA ASP A 153 -11.32 -11.30 -23.69
C ASP A 153 -12.40 -11.67 -22.65
N ASN A 154 -13.31 -12.56 -23.04
CA ASN A 154 -14.44 -12.99 -22.21
C ASN A 154 -14.04 -13.78 -20.94
N ARG A 155 -12.79 -13.65 -20.46
CA ARG A 155 -12.29 -14.33 -19.25
C ARG A 155 -12.67 -13.60 -17.97
N ASN A 156 -12.97 -12.31 -18.03
CA ASN A 156 -13.20 -11.48 -16.86
C ASN A 156 -14.42 -10.58 -17.06
N GLU A 157 -15.28 -10.50 -16.05
CA GLU A 157 -16.36 -9.50 -15.99
C GLU A 157 -15.90 -8.38 -15.05
N LEU A 158 -15.97 -7.14 -15.53
CA LEU A 158 -15.60 -5.98 -14.73
C LEU A 158 -16.71 -5.65 -13.73
N PRO A 159 -16.38 -5.34 -12.47
CA PRO A 159 -17.35 -4.80 -11.55
C PRO A 159 -17.80 -3.41 -12.04
N THR A 160 -19.11 -3.21 -12.00
CA THR A 160 -19.84 -2.00 -12.37
C THR A 160 -20.20 -1.18 -11.13
N GLU A 161 -20.66 0.06 -11.33
CA GLU A 161 -21.04 0.95 -10.22
C GLU A 161 -22.16 0.40 -9.34
N ASP A 162 -23.02 -0.47 -9.89
CA ASP A 162 -24.16 -1.07 -9.18
C ASP A 162 -23.76 -2.33 -8.39
N ASP A 163 -22.53 -2.83 -8.56
CA ASP A 163 -22.07 -4.03 -7.87
C ASP A 163 -21.72 -3.74 -6.41
N VAL A 164 -21.99 -4.73 -5.56
CA VAL A 164 -21.47 -4.79 -4.20
C VAL A 164 -20.32 -5.77 -4.20
N VAL A 165 -19.11 -5.26 -3.97
CA VAL A 165 -17.91 -6.09 -3.87
C VAL A 165 -17.67 -6.41 -2.40
N GLU A 166 -17.51 -7.67 -2.06
CA GLU A 166 -17.23 -8.10 -0.69
C GLU A 166 -15.75 -8.43 -0.57
N MET A 167 -15.06 -7.75 0.36
CA MET A 167 -13.70 -8.10 0.76
C MET A 167 -13.72 -8.80 2.11
N SER A 168 -13.28 -10.05 2.14
CA SER A 168 -13.20 -10.86 3.36
C SER A 168 -11.77 -11.23 3.67
N GLY A 169 -11.34 -11.03 4.92
CA GLY A 169 -10.02 -11.39 5.45
C GLY A 169 -10.14 -12.41 6.57
N THR A 170 -9.39 -13.51 6.47
CA THR A 170 -9.30 -14.52 7.53
C THR A 170 -7.86 -14.68 7.99
N PHE A 171 -7.63 -14.56 9.30
CA PHE A 171 -6.33 -14.70 9.93
C PHE A 171 -6.18 -16.09 10.56
N ASP A 172 -5.10 -16.79 10.24
CA ASP A 172 -4.81 -18.05 10.92
C ASP A 172 -4.47 -17.80 12.40
N GLY A 173 -4.95 -18.68 13.27
CA GLY A 173 -4.72 -18.59 14.71
C GLY A 173 -5.41 -17.43 15.44
N ASN A 174 -6.02 -16.45 14.74
CA ASN A 174 -6.69 -15.32 15.37
C ASN A 174 -7.96 -14.83 14.64
N SER A 175 -9.07 -15.55 14.84
CA SER A 175 -10.37 -15.21 14.22
C SER A 175 -11.02 -13.92 14.76
N SER A 176 -10.47 -13.29 15.80
CA SER A 176 -11.00 -12.03 16.34
C SER A 176 -10.71 -10.84 15.43
N LEU A 177 -9.74 -11.00 14.52
CA LEU A 177 -9.35 -10.01 13.54
C LEU A 177 -10.04 -10.22 12.20
N ASP A 178 -10.73 -11.34 11.99
CA ASP A 178 -11.44 -11.63 10.75
C ASP A 178 -12.41 -10.50 10.40
N PHE A 179 -12.48 -10.17 9.12
CA PHE A 179 -13.34 -9.09 8.64
C PHE A 179 -14.06 -9.49 7.36
N THR A 180 -15.23 -8.91 7.17
CA THR A 180 -15.97 -8.87 5.92
C THR A 180 -16.45 -7.45 5.73
N ILE A 181 -16.05 -6.83 4.62
CA ILE A 181 -16.36 -5.44 4.28
C ILE A 181 -17.13 -5.44 2.97
N GLU A 182 -18.34 -4.89 2.99
CA GLU A 182 -19.07 -4.55 1.76
C GLU A 182 -18.51 -3.23 1.21
N LEU A 183 -18.06 -3.27 -0.05
CA LEU A 183 -17.54 -2.14 -0.79
C LEU A 183 -18.58 -1.69 -1.82
N LYS A 184 -18.78 -0.38 -1.90
CA LYS A 184 -19.74 0.25 -2.80
C LYS A 184 -19.04 1.26 -3.67
N SER A 185 -19.51 1.40 -4.91
CA SER A 185 -18.94 2.35 -5.84
C SER A 185 -19.04 3.78 -5.29
N VAL A 186 -17.96 4.53 -5.46
CA VAL A 186 -17.83 5.93 -5.06
C VAL A 186 -17.62 6.75 -6.33
N LYS A 187 -18.40 7.83 -6.47
CA LYS A 187 -18.41 8.73 -7.63
C LYS A 187 -17.68 10.03 -7.37
#